data_AF-A0A975LLQ5-F1
#
_entry.id   AF-A0A975LLQ5-F1
#
_cell.length_a   1.000
_cell.length_b   1.000
_cell.length_c   1.000
_cell.angle_alpha   90.00
_cell.angle_beta   90.00
_cell.angle_gamma   90.00
#
_symmetry.space_group_name_H-M   'P 1'
#
loop_
_entity.id
_entity.type
_entity.pdbx_description
1 polymer ?
#
loop_
_entity_poly.entity_id
_entity_poly.type
_entity_poly.pdbx_seq_one_letter_code
_entity_poly.pdbx_strand_id
1 'polypeptide(L)' 'MSKKKPIEIVKKRDNSIEVAIRKNPAKTTFGKVTGIVVIVGFVILPVVGLLYALVRMMSTM' A
#
# COMPACT_ATOMS: atom_id res chain seq x y z
N MET A 1 -18.01 -19.58 -0.80
CA MET A 1 -17.53 -18.46 -1.63
C MET A 1 -16.13 -18.77 -2.17
N SER A 2 -15.97 -18.93 -3.48
CA SER A 2 -14.68 -19.24 -4.10
C SER A 2 -13.80 -17.98 -4.23
N LYS A 3 -12.64 -17.96 -3.55
CA LYS A 3 -11.65 -16.87 -3.62
C LYS A 3 -10.96 -16.87 -5.00
N LYS A 4 -11.55 -16.18 -5.99
CA LYS A 4 -10.86 -15.89 -7.26
C LYS A 4 -9.61 -15.05 -7.00
N LYS A 5 -8.44 -15.56 -7.40
CA LYS A 5 -7.14 -14.88 -7.27
C LYS A 5 -7.14 -13.59 -8.12
N PRO A 6 -6.52 -12.48 -7.66
CA PRO A 6 -6.55 -11.20 -8.36
C PRO A 6 -5.71 -11.16 -9.64
N ILE A 7 -4.82 -12.14 -9.80
CA ILE A 7 -3.93 -12.29 -10.95
C ILE A 7 -4.24 -13.66 -11.55
N GLU A 8 -4.62 -13.69 -12.82
CA GLU A 8 -4.86 -14.92 -13.57
C GLU A 8 -3.79 -14.99 -14.67
N ILE A 9 -2.90 -15.96 -14.55
CA ILE A 9 -1.85 -16.21 -15.53
C ILE A 9 -2.51 -17.00 -16.65
N VAL A 10 -2.83 -16.36 -17.77
CA VAL A 10 -3.37 -17.04 -18.94
C VAL A 10 -2.18 -17.46 -19.80
N LYS A 11 -1.88 -18.75 -19.80
CA LYS A 11 -0.85 -19.32 -20.67
C LYS A 11 -1.45 -19.51 -22.06
N LYS A 12 -1.01 -18.73 -23.05
CA LYS A 12 -1.39 -18.97 -24.46
C LYS A 12 -0.66 -20.20 -25.00
N ARG A 13 -1.22 -20.80 -26.06
CA ARG A 13 -0.67 -21.96 -26.77
C ARG A 13 0.75 -21.72 -27.30
N ASP A 14 1.13 -20.45 -27.45
CA ASP A 14 2.43 -19.98 -27.96
C ASP A 14 3.47 -19.72 -26.85
N ASN A 15 3.26 -20.25 -25.63
CA ASN A 15 4.12 -20.05 -24.45
C ASN A 15 4.28 -18.60 -23.97
N SER A 16 3.59 -17.63 -24.56
CA SER A 16 3.53 -16.26 -24.05
C SER A 16 2.70 -16.20 -22.76
N ILE A 17 3.27 -15.57 -21.74
CA ILE A 17 2.64 -15.36 -20.45
C ILE A 17 1.93 -14.00 -20.50
N GLU A 18 0.62 -14.01 -20.78
CA GLU A 18 -0.19 -12.81 -20.65
C GLU A 18 -0.68 -12.69 -19.21
N VAL A 19 -0.13 -11.71 -18.48
CA VAL A 19 -0.57 -11.38 -17.12
C VAL A 19 -1.78 -10.45 -17.22
N ALA A 20 -2.96 -11.03 -17.26
CA ALA A 20 -4.21 -10.26 -17.21
C ALA A 20 -4.44 -9.74 -15.79
N ILE A 21 -4.19 -8.45 -15.55
CA ILE A 21 -4.50 -7.78 -14.28
C ILE A 21 -6.03 -7.63 -14.19
N ARG A 22 -6.71 -8.62 -13.58
CA ARG A 22 -8.17 -8.67 -13.50
C ARG A 22 -8.78 -7.70 -12.47
N LYS A 23 -7.99 -7.23 -11.52
CA LYS A 23 -8.42 -6.28 -10.48
C LYS A 23 -7.45 -5.13 -10.38
N ASN A 24 -7.98 -3.89 -10.39
CA ASN A 24 -7.21 -2.69 -10.10
C ASN A 24 -6.44 -2.90 -8.77
N PRO A 25 -5.11 -2.77 -8.74
CA PRO A 25 -4.29 -3.00 -7.55
C PRO A 25 -4.74 -2.14 -6.36
N ALA A 26 -5.24 -0.92 -6.59
CA ALA A 26 -5.79 -0.05 -5.54
C ALA A 26 -7.06 -0.63 -4.86
N LYS A 27 -7.76 -1.56 -5.52
CA LYS A 27 -8.94 -2.25 -4.98
C LYS A 27 -8.60 -3.59 -4.32
N THR A 28 -7.36 -4.06 -4.43
CA THR A 28 -6.92 -5.30 -3.76
C THR A 28 -6.67 -5.04 -2.27
N THR A 29 -6.93 -6.03 -1.41
CA THR A 29 -6.64 -5.91 0.03
C THR A 29 -5.16 -5.58 0.27
N PHE A 30 -4.26 -6.20 -0.50
CA PHE A 30 -2.83 -5.90 -0.43
C PHE A 30 -2.53 -4.44 -0.78
N GLY A 31 -3.02 -3.94 -1.92
CA GLY A 31 -2.80 -2.54 -2.31
C GLY A 31 -3.37 -1.53 -1.32
N LYS A 32 -4.51 -1.83 -0.68
CA LYS A 32 -5.07 -1.00 0.39
C LYS A 32 -4.17 -0.96 1.62
N VAL A 33 -3.70 -2.12 2.09
CA VAL A 33 -2.81 -2.21 3.26
C VAL A 33 -1.49 -1.50 2.99
N THR A 34 -0.86 -1.76 1.85
CA THR A 34 0.37 -1.08 1.44
C THR A 34 0.17 0.43 1.35
N GLY A 35 -0.95 0.90 0.80
CA GLY A 35 -1.28 2.32 0.75
C GLY A 35 -1.38 2.96 2.14
N ILE A 36 -2.05 2.28 3.09
CA ILE A 36 -2.15 2.75 4.48
C ILE A 36 -0.77 2.81 5.13
N VAL A 37 0.06 1.78 4.97
CA VAL A 37 1.42 1.75 5.55
C VAL A 37 2.27 2.90 5.03
N VAL A 38 2.20 3.20 3.72
CA VAL A 38 2.92 4.33 3.13
C VAL A 38 2.43 5.66 3.70
N ILE A 39 1.12 5.87 3.80
CA ILE A 39 0.56 7.10 4.36
C ILE A 39 0.97 7.29 5.82
N VAL A 40 0.84 6.24 6.64
CA VAL A 40 1.21 6.30 8.05
C VAL A 40 2.71 6.56 8.20
N GLY A 41 3.54 5.86 7.42
CA GLY A 41 5.00 5.94 7.51
C GLY A 41 5.57 7.29 7.05
N PHE A 42 5.09 7.82 5.93
CA PHE A 42 5.66 9.01 5.30
C PHE A 42 4.93 10.31 5.63
N VAL A 43 3.69 10.26 6.10
CA VAL A 43 2.91 11.46 6.41
C VAL A 43 2.68 11.57 7.91
N ILE A 44 2.07 10.55 8.52
CA ILE A 44 1.65 10.65 9.93
C ILE A 44 2.83 10.66 10.88
N LEU A 45 3.77 9.71 10.76
CA LEU A 45 4.95 9.64 11.63
C LEU A 45 5.80 10.92 11.64
N PRO A 46 6.20 11.51 10.49
CA PRO A 46 6.99 12.74 10.52
C PRO A 46 6.23 13.93 11.08
N VAL A 47 4.92 14.04 10.82
CA VAL A 47 4.08 15.11 11.42
C VAL A 47 4.03 14.97 12.94
N VAL A 48 3.80 13.76 13.46
CA VAL A 48 3.79 13.50 14.90
C VAL A 48 5.18 13.77 15.52
N GLY A 49 6.25 13.37 14.84
CA GLY A 49 7.62 13.64 15.28
C GLY A 49 7.93 15.14 15.36
N LEU A 50 7.50 15.91 14.37
CA LEU A 50 7.61 17.37 14.36
C LEU A 50 6.84 18.02 15.51
N LEU A 51 5.58 17.63 15.71
CA LEU A 51 4.77 18.13 16.82
C LEU A 51 5.41 17.81 18.18
N TYR A 52 5.89 16.59 18.36
CA TYR A 52 6.60 16.19 19.58
C TYR A 52 7.86 17.04 19.81
N ALA A 53 8.66 17.26 18.77
CA ALA A 53 9.87 18.07 18.86
C ALA A 53 9.55 19.54 19.23
N LEU A 54 8.52 20.12 18.63
CA LEU A 54 8.09 21.50 18.93
C LEU A 54 7.57 21.64 20.36
N VAL A 55 6.72 20.72 20.82
CA VAL A 55 6.22 20.73 22.20
C VAL A 55 7.39 20.58 23.18
N ARG A 56 8.30 19.63 22.92
CA ARG A 56 9.48 19.42 23.77
C ARG A 56 10.37 20.66 23.82
N MET A 57 10.59 21.33 22.70
CA MET A 57 11.37 22.57 22.64
C MET A 57 10.71 23.68 23.46
N MET A 58 9.39 23.89 23.32
CA MET A 58 8.65 24.88 24.11
C MET A 58 8.64 24.59 25.61
N SER A 59 8.56 23.32 26.02
CA SER A 59 8.59 22.95 27.44
C SER A 59 9.99 22.98 28.07
N THR A 60 11.04 23.01 27.24
CA THR A 60 12.44 23.05 27.70
C THR A 60 12.99 24.48 27.74
N MET A 61 12.34 25.44 27.07
CA MET A 61 12.58 26.89 27.25
C MET A 61 11.93 27.38 28.55
#